data_AF-A0AAD8XT92-F1
#
_entry.id   AF-A0AAD8XT92-F1
#
_cell.length_a   1.000
_cell.length_b   1.000
_cell.length_c   1.000
_cell.angle_alpha   90.00
_cell.angle_beta   90.00
_cell.angle_gamma   90.00
#
_symmetry.space_group_name_H-M   'P 1'
#
loop_
_entity.id
_entity.type
_entity.pdbx_description
1 polymer ?
#
loop_
_entity_poly.entity_id
_entity_poly.type
_entity_poly.pdbx_seq_one_letter_code
_entity_poly.pdbx_strand_id
1 'polypeptide(L)'
;MKHPPPMTWLSLASAEIIQRDDLNNDIIDVLRAFGRDDADAPGPANLNPDCIFCTDEKVHHDAISHLQNRIATELLDEIDADQAQMFGRRFASISSLLRAADKDNEADESISTDQLLRLALHRRTVQILSTTDVTLSKRKALRVRAVVDFIWSQSLVLGLADSQRCQHAPTLVELVEKLELHTASSSQYNEFHPGFYHATLEGITRDYGPVHINILRINLRTSKCRMKCLDARESCTDLSTLAQTQGAVAAISGGFFLYSEPDIEVPSKRTDPVGLLVSDGQVCLPPVFRRAAIMQRRGKGSEDGLVDMDKIGMDGVKCILKLSSGGDASTMQTLELVIDQKNVKCIHRGNAEVFVVAKKDHIGLAIVGKKVVAVSSTKLNVPLAGFVLSFPTNLAPIGCILDDDDVLITVQYGLPFEIYDAMAGGPLFFSDIDNDGNNSIDLKSEDFRGSAPPVTFSQDETFDRNLLPRMGVGTTKDGELCCVAVDGRNLDRALGLTLQGTSDLLKSLGCTKAMNLDGGSSKRMVLFDNQSGEHKVVCLSTTEIKANTESRPDPSRPVHSAILFLPPRKS
;
A
#
# COMPACT_ATOMS: atom_id res chain seq x y z
N MET A 1 -44.45 -23.96 -6.68
CA MET A 1 -44.18 -22.50 -6.71
C MET A 1 -42.98 -22.27 -5.81
N LYS A 2 -41.87 -21.73 -6.32
CA LYS A 2 -40.80 -21.23 -5.45
C LYS A 2 -41.33 -19.95 -4.81
N HIS A 3 -41.32 -19.86 -3.47
CA HIS A 3 -41.60 -18.60 -2.79
C HIS A 3 -40.63 -17.53 -3.32
N PRO A 4 -41.09 -16.28 -3.55
CA PRO A 4 -40.17 -15.21 -3.89
C PRO A 4 -39.13 -15.09 -2.78
N PRO A 5 -37.85 -14.80 -3.12
CA PRO A 5 -36.82 -14.61 -2.11
C PRO A 5 -37.26 -13.52 -1.12
N PRO A 6 -36.90 -13.65 0.18
CA PRO A 6 -37.21 -12.63 1.16
C PRO A 6 -36.60 -11.30 0.72
N MET A 7 -37.39 -10.24 0.81
CA MET A 7 -36.97 -8.89 0.47
C MET A 7 -35.86 -8.43 1.44
N THR A 8 -34.75 -7.95 0.90
CA THR A 8 -33.56 -7.46 1.64
C THR A 8 -33.46 -5.94 1.53
N TRP A 9 -32.64 -5.29 2.38
CA TRP A 9 -32.37 -3.85 2.23
C TRP A 9 -31.72 -3.52 0.87
N LEU A 10 -30.92 -4.44 0.32
CA LEU A 10 -30.22 -4.25 -0.95
C LEU A 10 -31.19 -4.38 -2.14
N SER A 11 -32.12 -5.34 -2.10
CA SER A 11 -33.17 -5.46 -3.12
C SER A 11 -34.11 -4.26 -3.10
N LEU A 12 -34.44 -3.74 -1.91
CA LEU A 12 -35.24 -2.51 -1.75
C LEU A 12 -34.51 -1.30 -2.32
N ALA A 13 -33.23 -1.11 -1.95
CA ALA A 13 -32.44 0.00 -2.46
C ALA A 13 -32.31 -0.06 -3.98
N SER A 14 -32.05 -1.25 -4.54
CA SER A 14 -31.96 -1.46 -5.98
C SER A 14 -33.28 -1.11 -6.69
N ALA A 15 -34.42 -1.51 -6.13
CA ALA A 15 -35.73 -1.19 -6.70
C ALA A 15 -36.01 0.32 -6.71
N GLU A 16 -35.61 1.03 -5.65
CA GLU A 16 -35.76 2.48 -5.53
C GLU A 16 -34.87 3.22 -6.54
N ILE A 17 -33.60 2.81 -6.67
CA ILE A 17 -32.64 3.41 -7.62
C ILE A 17 -33.12 3.22 -9.06
N ILE A 18 -33.58 2.03 -9.43
CA ILE A 18 -34.06 1.74 -10.80
C ILE A 18 -35.29 2.59 -11.17
N GLN A 19 -36.10 2.99 -10.19
CA GLN A 19 -37.31 3.78 -10.41
C GLN A 19 -37.04 5.29 -10.47
N ARG A 20 -35.80 5.73 -10.18
CA ARG A 20 -35.44 7.14 -10.07
C ARG A 20 -34.35 7.54 -11.05
N ASP A 21 -34.69 8.48 -11.92
CA ASP A 21 -33.76 9.00 -12.94
C ASP A 21 -32.67 9.91 -12.36
N ASP A 22 -32.86 10.42 -11.15
CA ASP A 22 -31.92 11.31 -10.47
C ASP A 22 -30.89 10.58 -9.60
N LEU A 23 -31.05 9.26 -9.39
CA LEU A 23 -30.06 8.43 -8.70
C LEU A 23 -29.14 7.77 -9.71
N ASN A 24 -27.83 7.88 -9.49
CA ASN A 24 -26.85 7.22 -10.35
C ASN A 24 -26.90 5.69 -10.16
N ASN A 25 -27.22 4.95 -11.22
CA ASN A 25 -27.27 3.48 -11.23
C ASN A 25 -25.96 2.81 -10.76
N ASP A 26 -24.80 3.47 -10.92
CA ASP A 26 -23.49 2.98 -10.46
C ASP A 26 -23.45 2.77 -8.93
N ILE A 27 -24.33 3.44 -8.18
CA ILE A 27 -24.44 3.26 -6.73
C ILE A 27 -24.83 1.82 -6.38
N ILE A 28 -25.58 1.10 -7.23
CA ILE A 28 -25.97 -0.29 -6.98
C ILE A 28 -24.74 -1.18 -6.79
N ASP A 29 -23.69 -0.97 -7.59
CA ASP A 29 -22.45 -1.72 -7.47
C ASP A 29 -21.68 -1.33 -6.19
N VAL A 30 -21.79 -0.06 -5.76
CA VAL A 30 -21.26 0.39 -4.47
C VAL A 30 -21.97 -0.31 -3.30
N LEU A 31 -23.30 -0.42 -3.34
CA LEU A 31 -24.08 -1.10 -2.30
C LEU A 31 -23.78 -2.60 -2.26
N ARG A 32 -23.48 -3.22 -3.41
CA ARG A 32 -23.12 -4.64 -3.52
C ARG A 32 -21.71 -4.98 -3.03
N ALA A 33 -20.79 -4.02 -3.05
CA ALA A 33 -19.40 -4.24 -2.63
C ALA A 33 -19.30 -4.89 -1.24
N PHE A 34 -18.27 -5.72 -1.04
CA PHE A 34 -18.03 -6.54 0.17
C PHE A 34 -19.07 -7.63 0.46
N GLY A 35 -20.17 -7.72 -0.29
CA GLY A 35 -21.12 -8.83 -0.26
C GLY A 35 -20.85 -9.87 -1.34
N ARG A 36 -21.23 -11.13 -1.08
CA ARG A 36 -21.21 -12.17 -2.13
C ARG A 36 -22.37 -12.04 -3.10
N ASP A 37 -23.57 -11.85 -2.54
CA ASP A 37 -24.82 -11.66 -3.26
C ASP A 37 -25.87 -11.04 -2.32
N ASP A 38 -27.10 -10.93 -2.80
CA ASP A 38 -28.23 -10.36 -2.05
C ASP A 38 -28.61 -11.18 -0.80
N ALA A 39 -28.38 -12.50 -0.80
CA ALA A 39 -28.67 -13.35 0.35
C ALA A 39 -27.70 -13.12 1.53
N ASP A 40 -26.57 -12.47 1.26
CA ASP A 40 -25.54 -12.06 2.22
C ASP A 40 -25.71 -10.59 2.67
N ALA A 41 -26.95 -10.08 2.66
CA ALA A 41 -27.29 -8.70 3.05
C ALA A 41 -28.01 -8.66 4.42
N PRO A 42 -27.31 -8.85 5.56
CA PRO A 42 -27.94 -8.90 6.88
C PRO A 42 -28.51 -7.54 7.30
N GLY A 43 -29.65 -7.60 8.00
CA GLY A 43 -30.34 -6.44 8.56
C GLY A 43 -31.83 -6.39 8.17
N PRO A 44 -32.62 -5.51 8.82
CA PRO A 44 -34.01 -5.31 8.44
C PRO A 44 -34.12 -4.82 6.99
N ALA A 45 -35.18 -5.27 6.31
CA ALA A 45 -35.54 -4.85 4.97
C ALA A 45 -36.14 -3.44 4.99
N ASN A 46 -35.32 -2.43 5.29
CA ASN A 46 -35.67 -1.02 5.21
C ASN A 46 -34.45 -0.20 4.79
N LEU A 47 -34.70 1.04 4.39
CA LEU A 47 -33.68 1.98 3.92
C LEU A 47 -33.23 2.98 4.99
N ASN A 48 -33.48 2.66 6.27
CA ASN A 48 -33.07 3.51 7.39
C ASN A 48 -31.68 3.05 7.92
N PRO A 49 -30.61 3.85 7.74
CA PRO A 49 -29.27 3.50 8.22
C PRO A 49 -29.18 3.30 9.75
N ASP A 50 -30.05 3.97 10.51
CA ASP A 50 -30.05 3.93 11.97
C ASP A 50 -30.81 2.71 12.53
N CYS A 51 -31.55 1.99 11.69
CA CYS A 51 -32.27 0.77 12.08
C CYS A 51 -31.36 -0.47 11.92
N ILE A 52 -30.45 -0.71 12.86
CA ILE A 52 -29.47 -1.81 12.75
C ILE A 52 -30.05 -3.20 13.06
N PHE A 53 -30.98 -3.30 14.01
CA PHE A 53 -31.54 -4.58 14.51
C PHE A 53 -33.05 -4.71 14.28
N CYS A 54 -33.56 -5.94 14.24
CA CYS A 54 -34.98 -6.28 14.07
C CYS A 54 -35.78 -6.36 15.39
N THR A 55 -35.26 -5.89 16.52
CA THR A 55 -35.93 -6.05 17.83
C THR A 55 -36.49 -4.73 18.36
N ASP A 56 -37.73 -4.83 18.87
CA ASP A 56 -38.65 -3.83 19.39
C ASP A 56 -38.15 -2.44 19.81
N GLU A 57 -38.96 -1.47 19.41
CA GLU A 57 -39.06 -0.09 19.86
C GLU A 57 -38.79 0.07 21.37
N LYS A 58 -37.64 0.68 21.75
CA LYS A 58 -37.48 1.62 22.89
C LYS A 58 -36.04 1.95 23.30
N VAL A 59 -35.02 1.50 22.58
CA VAL A 59 -33.64 1.96 22.82
C VAL A 59 -33.11 2.62 21.57
N HIS A 60 -33.25 3.95 21.47
CA HIS A 60 -32.50 4.76 20.51
C HIS A 60 -31.04 4.81 20.94
N HIS A 61 -30.30 3.72 20.75
CA HIS A 61 -28.85 3.79 20.74
C HIS A 61 -28.43 4.49 19.45
N ASP A 62 -27.60 5.52 19.56
CA ASP A 62 -26.96 6.14 18.41
C ASP A 62 -26.20 5.06 17.63
N ALA A 63 -26.71 4.72 16.45
CA ALA A 63 -26.22 3.65 15.58
C ALA A 63 -24.72 3.81 15.29
N ILE A 64 -24.28 5.06 15.15
CA ILE A 64 -22.89 5.43 14.91
C ILE A 64 -22.02 5.04 16.11
N SER A 65 -22.34 5.52 17.31
CA SER A 65 -21.61 5.19 18.54
C SER A 65 -21.60 3.68 18.82
N HIS A 66 -22.71 2.99 18.56
CA HIS A 66 -22.79 1.54 18.74
C HIS A 66 -21.81 0.79 17.82
N LEU A 67 -21.83 1.07 16.51
CA LEU A 67 -20.93 0.41 15.56
C LEU A 67 -19.47 0.82 15.75
N GLN A 68 -19.20 2.07 16.11
CA GLN A 68 -17.86 2.51 16.51
C GLN A 68 -17.30 1.66 17.65
N ASN A 69 -18.10 1.46 18.71
CA ASN A 69 -17.69 0.65 19.86
C ASN A 69 -17.52 -0.84 19.49
N ARG A 70 -18.39 -1.38 18.65
CA ARG A 70 -18.25 -2.75 18.14
C ARG A 70 -16.96 -2.93 17.34
N ILE A 71 -16.66 -2.03 16.40
CA ILE A 71 -15.39 -2.04 15.65
C ILE A 71 -14.20 -2.01 16.62
N ALA A 72 -14.21 -1.08 17.58
CA ALA A 72 -13.09 -0.92 18.51
C ALA A 72 -12.90 -2.11 19.46
N THR A 73 -13.93 -2.94 19.66
CA THR A 73 -13.89 -4.10 20.57
C THR A 73 -13.64 -5.41 19.81
N GLU A 74 -14.42 -5.69 18.76
CA GLU A 74 -14.37 -6.96 18.02
C GLU A 74 -13.10 -7.09 17.16
N LEU A 75 -12.42 -5.99 16.83
CA LEU A 75 -11.16 -6.05 16.08
C LEU A 75 -9.92 -6.29 16.93
N LEU A 76 -10.03 -6.29 18.28
CA LEU A 76 -8.90 -6.52 19.17
C LEU A 76 -8.27 -7.91 19.02
N ASP A 77 -8.99 -8.86 18.43
CA ASP A 77 -8.49 -10.20 18.11
C ASP A 77 -7.49 -10.19 16.94
N GLU A 78 -7.48 -9.16 16.09
CA GLU A 78 -6.64 -9.07 14.88
C GLU A 78 -5.59 -7.95 14.95
N ILE A 79 -5.92 -6.85 15.64
CA ILE A 79 -5.10 -5.63 15.69
C ILE A 79 -5.01 -5.07 17.11
N ASP A 80 -4.01 -4.21 17.33
CA ASP A 80 -3.86 -3.54 18.63
C ASP A 80 -5.01 -2.53 18.90
N ALA A 81 -5.15 -2.15 20.18
CA ALA A 81 -6.21 -1.27 20.64
C ALA A 81 -6.19 0.10 19.97
N ASP A 82 -5.02 0.66 19.68
CA ASP A 82 -4.90 1.98 19.05
C ASP A 82 -5.43 1.94 17.61
N GLN A 83 -5.09 0.88 16.86
CA GLN A 83 -5.62 0.67 15.51
C GLN A 83 -7.13 0.41 15.52
N ALA A 84 -7.63 -0.45 16.42
CA ALA A 84 -9.05 -0.76 16.54
C ALA A 84 -9.87 0.52 16.84
N GLN A 85 -9.40 1.33 17.78
CA GLN A 85 -10.01 2.62 18.11
C GLN A 85 -9.96 3.61 16.94
N MET A 86 -8.84 3.67 16.20
CA MET A 86 -8.73 4.50 15.01
C MET A 86 -9.72 4.09 13.92
N PHE A 87 -9.89 2.79 13.65
CA PHE A 87 -10.87 2.32 12.66
C PHE A 87 -12.30 2.65 13.08
N GLY A 88 -12.64 2.49 14.36
CA GLY A 88 -13.94 2.90 14.90
C GLY A 88 -14.20 4.40 14.73
N ARG A 89 -13.21 5.25 15.03
CA ARG A 89 -13.33 6.71 14.86
C ARG A 89 -13.54 7.12 13.40
N ARG A 90 -12.83 6.49 12.46
CA ARG A 90 -13.00 6.78 11.01
C ARG A 90 -14.37 6.38 10.50
N PHE A 91 -14.85 5.20 10.89
CA PHE A 91 -16.21 4.77 10.60
C PHE A 91 -17.22 5.82 11.09
N ALA A 92 -17.10 6.25 12.35
CA ALA A 92 -18.02 7.21 12.95
C ALA A 92 -17.98 8.58 12.27
N SER A 93 -16.78 9.03 11.90
CA SER A 93 -16.57 10.28 11.17
C SER A 93 -17.26 10.25 9.81
N ILE A 94 -17.04 9.21 8.99
CA ILE A 94 -17.67 9.10 7.66
C ILE A 94 -19.19 8.98 7.78
N SER A 95 -19.70 8.15 8.69
CA SER A 95 -21.16 8.08 8.87
C SER A 95 -21.76 9.42 9.29
N SER A 96 -21.05 10.21 10.10
CA SER A 96 -21.55 11.52 10.54
C SER A 96 -21.54 12.54 9.41
N LEU A 97 -20.52 12.49 8.54
CA LEU A 97 -20.43 13.35 7.35
C LEU A 97 -21.55 13.05 6.36
N LEU A 98 -21.81 11.77 6.06
CA LEU A 98 -22.91 11.38 5.18
C LEU A 98 -24.27 11.77 5.76
N ARG A 99 -24.46 11.65 7.09
CA ARG A 99 -25.68 12.11 7.76
C ARG A 99 -25.86 13.63 7.68
N ALA A 100 -24.79 14.41 7.71
CA ALA A 100 -24.86 15.87 7.62
C ALA A 100 -25.23 16.31 6.20
N ALA A 101 -24.60 15.72 5.18
CA ALA A 101 -24.91 15.99 3.78
C ALA A 101 -26.35 15.63 3.40
N ASP A 102 -26.88 14.54 3.97
CA ASP A 102 -28.28 14.13 3.80
C ASP A 102 -29.28 15.17 4.36
N LYS A 103 -28.97 15.76 5.52
CA LYS A 103 -29.84 16.77 6.15
C LYS A 103 -29.97 18.07 5.37
N ASP A 104 -28.93 18.44 4.62
CA ASP A 104 -28.98 19.63 3.75
C ASP A 104 -29.96 19.42 2.57
N ASN A 105 -30.43 18.19 2.33
CA ASN A 105 -31.40 17.81 1.30
C ASN A 105 -32.84 17.58 1.84
N GLU A 106 -33.17 17.92 3.10
CA GLU A 106 -34.46 17.70 3.79
C GLU A 106 -35.72 18.35 3.13
N ALA A 107 -35.58 18.97 1.96
CA ALA A 107 -36.71 19.55 1.20
C ALA A 107 -37.57 18.51 0.47
N ASP A 108 -37.08 17.27 0.31
CA ASP A 108 -37.76 16.19 -0.39
C ASP A 108 -37.78 14.95 0.52
N GLU A 109 -38.95 14.31 0.74
CA GLU A 109 -39.07 13.07 1.54
C GLU A 109 -38.44 11.84 0.83
N SER A 110 -37.68 12.08 -0.24
CA SER A 110 -37.10 11.08 -1.12
C SER A 110 -35.70 10.66 -0.63
N ILE A 111 -35.33 9.41 -0.89
CA ILE A 111 -34.04 8.88 -0.41
C ILE A 111 -32.86 9.49 -1.18
N SER A 112 -31.82 9.92 -0.48
CA SER A 112 -30.62 10.50 -1.08
C SER A 112 -29.51 9.46 -1.35
N THR A 113 -28.58 9.81 -2.24
CA THR A 113 -27.32 9.06 -2.45
C THR A 113 -26.54 8.89 -1.14
N ASP A 114 -26.41 9.95 -0.33
CA ASP A 114 -25.68 9.90 0.94
C ASP A 114 -26.35 8.99 1.97
N GLN A 115 -27.68 8.96 2.01
CA GLN A 115 -28.43 8.03 2.85
C GLN A 115 -28.18 6.57 2.44
N LEU A 116 -28.17 6.28 1.12
CA LEU A 116 -27.89 4.95 0.60
C LEU A 116 -26.44 4.51 0.88
N LEU A 117 -25.47 5.40 0.71
CA LEU A 117 -24.07 5.13 1.03
C LEU A 117 -23.87 4.88 2.53
N ARG A 118 -24.54 5.68 3.37
CA ARG A 118 -24.51 5.49 4.83
C ARG A 118 -25.16 4.17 5.24
N LEU A 119 -26.27 3.80 4.61
CA LEU A 119 -26.92 2.50 4.78
C LEU A 119 -25.96 1.36 4.44
N ALA A 120 -25.30 1.41 3.28
CA ALA A 120 -24.31 0.41 2.89
C ALA A 120 -23.14 0.33 3.88
N LEU A 121 -22.58 1.47 4.31
CA LEU A 121 -21.52 1.52 5.31
C LEU A 121 -21.92 0.76 6.58
N HIS A 122 -23.10 1.03 7.11
CA HIS A 122 -23.61 0.39 8.32
C HIS A 122 -23.85 -1.12 8.11
N ARG A 123 -24.59 -1.47 7.05
CA ARG A 123 -24.99 -2.86 6.77
C ARG A 123 -23.79 -3.76 6.47
N ARG A 124 -22.86 -3.30 5.63
CA ARG A 124 -21.63 -4.03 5.30
C ARG A 124 -20.70 -4.14 6.49
N THR A 125 -20.60 -3.11 7.32
CA THR A 125 -19.82 -3.20 8.57
C THR A 125 -20.39 -4.28 9.51
N VAL A 126 -21.71 -4.30 9.72
CA VAL A 126 -22.37 -5.34 10.53
C VAL A 126 -22.12 -6.73 9.94
N GLN A 127 -22.24 -6.87 8.62
CA GLN A 127 -21.98 -8.13 7.91
C GLN A 127 -20.54 -8.61 8.11
N ILE A 128 -19.55 -7.71 7.98
CA ILE A 128 -18.13 -8.03 8.17
C ILE A 128 -17.87 -8.48 9.62
N LEU A 129 -18.39 -7.74 10.60
CA LEU A 129 -18.17 -8.04 12.02
C LEU A 129 -18.84 -9.36 12.44
N SER A 130 -20.03 -9.63 11.92
CA SER A 130 -20.83 -10.81 12.25
C SER A 130 -20.52 -12.06 11.39
N THR A 131 -19.58 -11.99 10.45
CA THR A 131 -19.31 -13.12 9.54
C THR A 131 -18.75 -14.33 10.29
N THR A 132 -19.27 -15.52 9.97
CA THR A 132 -18.79 -16.83 10.47
C THR A 132 -17.98 -17.59 9.42
N ASP A 133 -17.75 -17.00 8.25
CA ASP A 133 -16.95 -17.61 7.21
C ASP A 133 -15.51 -17.82 7.67
N VAL A 134 -14.97 -19.03 7.48
CA VAL A 134 -13.66 -19.45 8.00
C VAL A 134 -12.50 -18.59 7.49
N THR A 135 -12.65 -18.00 6.29
CA THR A 135 -11.63 -17.15 5.67
C THR A 135 -11.85 -15.68 6.02
N LEU A 136 -13.08 -15.17 5.83
CA LEU A 136 -13.38 -13.75 6.04
C LEU A 136 -13.37 -13.35 7.52
N SER A 137 -13.67 -14.28 8.43
CA SER A 137 -13.65 -14.04 9.88
C SER A 137 -12.26 -13.77 10.46
N LYS A 138 -11.19 -14.06 9.70
CA LYS A 138 -9.79 -13.80 10.08
C LYS A 138 -9.24 -12.49 9.52
N ARG A 139 -10.07 -11.67 8.86
CA ARG A 139 -9.63 -10.45 8.15
C ARG A 139 -10.60 -9.30 8.39
N LYS A 140 -11.35 -9.30 9.49
CA LYS A 140 -12.36 -8.28 9.80
C LYS A 140 -11.74 -6.88 9.82
N ALA A 141 -10.56 -6.72 10.41
CA ALA A 141 -9.86 -5.44 10.50
C ALA A 141 -9.53 -4.87 9.12
N LEU A 142 -9.00 -5.71 8.22
CA LEU A 142 -8.69 -5.33 6.84
C LEU A 142 -9.96 -4.93 6.08
N ARG A 143 -11.04 -5.69 6.22
CA ARG A 143 -12.31 -5.45 5.52
C ARG A 143 -13.04 -4.22 6.05
N VAL A 144 -13.06 -4.00 7.37
CA VAL A 144 -13.62 -2.78 7.99
C VAL A 144 -12.86 -1.55 7.50
N ARG A 145 -11.53 -1.60 7.48
CA ARG A 145 -10.73 -0.50 6.92
C ARG A 145 -11.07 -0.25 5.44
N ALA A 146 -11.16 -1.31 4.65
CA ALA A 146 -11.43 -1.21 3.22
C ALA A 146 -12.83 -0.67 2.90
N VAL A 147 -13.88 -1.12 3.59
CA VAL A 147 -15.26 -0.64 3.36
C VAL A 147 -15.43 0.83 3.74
N VAL A 148 -14.77 1.27 4.81
CA VAL A 148 -14.78 2.66 5.26
C VAL A 148 -14.10 3.56 4.24
N ASP A 149 -12.88 3.22 3.79
CA ASP A 149 -12.16 3.97 2.76
C ASP A 149 -12.92 3.94 1.39
N PHE A 150 -13.57 2.81 1.07
CA PHE A 150 -14.34 2.64 -0.17
C PHE A 150 -15.60 3.49 -0.20
N ILE A 151 -16.48 3.39 0.80
CA ILE A 151 -17.72 4.17 0.82
C ILE A 151 -17.41 5.67 0.80
N TRP A 152 -16.39 6.11 1.54
CA TRP A 152 -15.93 7.48 1.48
C TRP A 152 -15.43 7.87 0.09
N SER A 153 -14.61 7.04 -0.55
CA SER A 153 -14.17 7.33 -1.92
C SER A 153 -15.34 7.42 -2.89
N GLN A 154 -16.34 6.56 -2.76
CA GLN A 154 -17.49 6.56 -3.65
C GLN A 154 -18.43 7.74 -3.38
N SER A 155 -18.59 8.20 -2.14
CA SER A 155 -19.36 9.44 -1.87
C SER A 155 -18.73 10.64 -2.57
N LEU A 156 -17.40 10.68 -2.60
CA LEU A 156 -16.67 11.73 -3.30
C LEU A 156 -16.80 11.63 -4.82
N VAL A 157 -16.58 10.45 -5.39
CA VAL A 157 -16.68 10.23 -6.84
C VAL A 157 -18.08 10.53 -7.36
N LEU A 158 -19.12 10.06 -6.67
CA LEU A 158 -20.51 10.32 -7.03
C LEU A 158 -20.84 11.82 -6.88
N GLY A 159 -20.41 12.46 -5.79
CA GLY A 159 -20.61 13.90 -5.61
C GLY A 159 -19.88 14.78 -6.64
N LEU A 160 -18.76 14.31 -7.20
CA LEU A 160 -18.08 15.01 -8.31
C LEU A 160 -18.90 14.98 -9.61
N ALA A 161 -19.58 13.87 -9.91
CA ALA A 161 -20.42 13.75 -11.11
C ALA A 161 -21.56 14.78 -11.09
N ASP A 162 -22.11 15.05 -9.91
CA ASP A 162 -23.21 15.99 -9.72
C ASP A 162 -22.75 17.45 -9.60
N SER A 163 -21.45 17.69 -9.41
CA SER A 163 -20.88 19.02 -9.22
C SER A 163 -20.73 19.80 -10.53
N GLN A 164 -21.61 20.78 -10.78
CA GLN A 164 -21.47 21.71 -11.92
C GLN A 164 -20.09 22.40 -11.98
N ARG A 165 -19.47 22.66 -10.82
CA ARG A 165 -18.12 23.26 -10.74
C ARG A 165 -17.04 22.36 -11.33
N CYS A 166 -17.21 21.04 -11.24
CA CYS A 166 -16.25 20.06 -11.74
C CYS A 166 -16.49 19.71 -13.22
N GLN A 167 -17.72 19.80 -13.73
CA GLN A 167 -18.05 19.42 -15.12
C GLN A 167 -17.26 20.20 -16.19
N HIS A 168 -16.87 21.45 -15.91
CA HIS A 168 -16.06 22.28 -16.82
C HIS A 168 -14.57 22.32 -16.46
N ALA A 169 -14.15 21.62 -15.40
CA ALA A 169 -12.75 21.53 -15.02
C ALA A 169 -11.97 20.62 -16.00
N PRO A 170 -10.65 20.85 -16.17
CA PRO A 170 -9.81 19.90 -16.89
C PRO A 170 -9.74 18.56 -16.13
N THR A 171 -9.42 17.48 -16.83
CA THR A 171 -8.88 16.26 -16.18
C THR A 171 -7.53 16.55 -15.53
N LEU A 172 -7.08 15.66 -14.66
CA LEU A 172 -5.73 15.74 -14.10
C LEU A 172 -4.66 15.78 -15.19
N VAL A 173 -4.81 14.97 -16.24
CA VAL A 173 -3.88 14.92 -17.38
C VAL A 173 -3.91 16.22 -18.18
N GLU A 174 -5.10 16.73 -18.53
CA GLU A 174 -5.24 18.02 -19.22
C GLU A 174 -4.64 19.18 -18.40
N LEU A 175 -4.73 19.12 -17.06
CA LEU A 175 -4.12 20.11 -16.18
C LEU A 175 -2.58 20.04 -16.18
N VAL A 176 -2.02 18.83 -16.18
CA VAL A 176 -0.57 18.60 -16.33
C VAL A 176 -0.05 19.15 -17.66
N GLU A 177 -0.78 18.91 -18.75
CA GLU A 177 -0.46 19.41 -20.09
C GLU A 177 -0.51 20.95 -20.14
N LYS A 178 -1.59 21.54 -19.62
CA LYS A 178 -1.77 23.00 -19.57
C LYS A 178 -0.65 23.72 -18.80
N LEU A 179 -0.11 23.07 -17.77
CA LEU A 179 0.97 23.60 -16.94
C LEU A 179 2.37 23.16 -17.43
N GLU A 180 2.43 22.42 -18.54
CA GLU A 180 3.65 21.92 -19.17
C GLU A 180 4.53 21.09 -18.22
N LEU A 181 3.94 20.42 -17.23
CA LEU A 181 4.68 19.75 -16.13
C LEU A 181 5.44 18.48 -16.58
N HIS A 182 5.33 18.10 -17.84
CA HIS A 182 6.03 16.97 -18.46
C HIS A 182 7.55 17.19 -18.60
N THR A 183 8.01 18.44 -18.51
CA THR A 183 9.44 18.81 -18.58
C THR A 183 9.86 19.63 -17.37
N ALA A 184 11.10 19.40 -16.88
CA ALA A 184 11.70 20.21 -15.83
C ALA A 184 11.92 21.68 -16.24
N SER A 185 11.82 21.99 -17.53
CA SER A 185 11.92 23.37 -18.05
C SER A 185 10.64 24.19 -17.87
N SER A 186 9.53 23.60 -17.41
CA SER A 186 8.30 24.35 -17.14
C SER A 186 8.52 25.42 -16.07
N SER A 187 7.87 26.57 -16.25
CA SER A 187 7.92 27.69 -15.33
C SER A 187 7.32 27.39 -13.95
N GLN A 188 6.61 26.26 -13.80
CA GLN A 188 6.05 25.81 -12.54
C GLN A 188 7.10 25.17 -11.61
N TYR A 189 8.24 24.72 -12.16
CA TYR A 189 9.29 24.11 -11.38
C TYR A 189 10.25 25.17 -10.82
N ASN A 190 10.53 25.07 -9.53
CA ASN A 190 11.60 25.78 -8.86
C ASN A 190 12.82 24.87 -8.69
N GLU A 191 13.97 25.27 -9.20
CA GLU A 191 15.24 24.59 -8.93
C GLU A 191 15.76 25.02 -7.56
N PHE A 192 15.62 24.16 -6.55
CA PHE A 192 16.03 24.47 -5.17
C PHE A 192 17.42 23.91 -4.84
N HIS A 193 17.98 23.05 -5.68
CA HIS A 193 19.37 22.59 -5.59
C HIS A 193 19.80 22.15 -6.99
N PRO A 194 21.09 22.27 -7.41
CA PRO A 194 21.52 21.87 -8.75
C PRO A 194 21.02 20.49 -9.18
N GLY A 195 20.17 20.48 -10.21
CA GLY A 195 19.52 19.28 -10.75
C GLY A 195 18.31 18.76 -9.97
N PHE A 196 17.78 19.49 -9.00
CA PHE A 196 16.58 19.17 -8.21
C PHE A 196 15.52 20.25 -8.38
N TYR A 197 14.36 19.82 -8.88
CA TYR A 197 13.24 20.69 -9.23
C TYR A 197 12.01 20.27 -8.47
N HIS A 198 11.27 21.23 -7.92
CA HIS A 198 10.00 20.98 -7.23
C HIS A 198 8.89 21.84 -7.82
N ALA A 199 7.72 21.24 -7.98
CA ALA A 199 6.48 21.93 -8.30
C ALA A 199 5.34 21.37 -7.44
N THR A 200 4.32 22.20 -7.24
CA THR A 200 3.04 21.78 -6.65
C THR A 200 1.97 21.90 -7.71
N LEU A 201 1.33 20.78 -8.04
CA LEU A 201 0.14 20.72 -8.88
C LEU A 201 -1.09 20.78 -7.99
N GLU A 202 -1.85 21.87 -8.09
CA GLU A 202 -3.08 22.08 -7.36
C GLU A 202 -4.18 22.65 -8.25
N GLY A 203 -5.43 22.30 -7.96
CA GLY A 203 -6.59 22.76 -8.72
C GLY A 203 -7.78 21.82 -8.59
N ILE A 204 -8.90 22.23 -9.17
CA ILE A 204 -10.07 21.35 -9.32
C ILE A 204 -9.94 20.61 -10.64
N THR A 205 -10.11 19.28 -10.62
CA THR A 205 -10.20 18.43 -11.80
C THR A 205 -11.54 17.71 -11.85
N ARG A 206 -12.00 17.38 -13.06
CA ARG A 206 -13.31 16.70 -13.24
C ARG A 206 -13.31 15.23 -12.82
N ASP A 207 -12.15 14.60 -12.78
CA ASP A 207 -11.92 13.17 -12.52
C ASP A 207 -11.52 12.87 -11.07
N TYR A 208 -10.95 13.83 -10.34
CA TYR A 208 -10.44 13.64 -8.99
C TYR A 208 -10.76 14.79 -8.02
N GLY A 209 -11.53 15.79 -8.46
CA GLY A 209 -11.93 16.92 -7.64
C GLY A 209 -10.76 17.84 -7.30
N PRO A 210 -10.74 18.48 -6.12
CA PRO A 210 -9.54 19.17 -5.67
C PRO A 210 -8.37 18.19 -5.56
N VAL A 211 -7.26 18.53 -6.19
CA VAL A 211 -5.99 17.81 -6.11
C VAL A 211 -4.92 18.71 -5.50
N HIS A 212 -3.99 18.11 -4.76
CA HIS A 212 -2.77 18.76 -4.30
C HIS A 212 -1.64 17.72 -4.34
N ILE A 213 -0.70 17.90 -5.27
CA ILE A 213 0.32 16.92 -5.60
C ILE A 213 1.68 17.61 -5.62
N ASN A 214 2.61 17.11 -4.81
CA ASN A 214 4.00 17.54 -4.86
C ASN A 214 4.77 16.70 -5.86
N ILE A 215 5.49 17.35 -6.77
CA ILE A 215 6.29 16.71 -7.81
C ILE A 215 7.75 17.10 -7.61
N LEU A 216 8.60 16.10 -7.38
CA LEU A 216 10.05 16.25 -7.30
C LEU A 216 10.67 15.64 -8.56
N ARG A 217 11.41 16.42 -9.34
CA ARG A 217 12.23 15.92 -10.45
C ARG A 217 13.70 16.04 -10.11
N ILE A 218 14.46 14.98 -10.37
CA ILE A 218 15.89 14.91 -10.14
C ILE A 218 16.58 14.55 -11.44
N ASN A 219 17.36 15.48 -11.98
CA ASN A 219 18.24 15.22 -13.10
C ASN A 219 19.50 14.50 -12.60
N LEU A 220 19.57 13.19 -12.80
CA LEU A 220 20.63 12.35 -12.24
C LEU A 220 22.03 12.69 -12.82
N ARG A 221 22.10 13.17 -14.07
CA ARG A 221 23.36 13.53 -14.73
C ARG A 221 23.95 14.81 -14.16
N THR A 222 23.12 15.84 -14.00
CA THR A 222 23.54 17.14 -13.46
C THR A 222 23.81 17.06 -11.96
N SER A 223 22.90 16.43 -11.21
CA SER A 223 23.01 16.35 -9.75
C SER A 223 24.11 15.41 -9.27
N LYS A 224 24.45 14.37 -10.05
CA LYS A 224 25.26 13.23 -9.61
C LYS A 224 24.78 12.69 -8.25
N CYS A 225 23.46 12.74 -8.05
CA CYS A 225 22.80 12.35 -6.82
C CYS A 225 23.06 10.87 -6.52
N ARG A 226 23.30 10.56 -5.25
CA ARG A 226 23.31 9.20 -4.75
C ARG A 226 21.98 8.89 -4.09
N MET A 227 21.34 7.83 -4.55
CA MET A 227 20.16 7.31 -3.87
C MET A 227 20.63 6.47 -2.67
N LYS A 228 20.00 6.63 -1.52
CA LYS A 228 20.20 5.74 -0.37
C LYS A 228 18.88 5.19 0.10
N CYS A 229 18.74 3.87 0.07
CA CYS A 229 17.58 3.14 0.54
C CYS A 229 17.89 2.57 1.93
N LEU A 230 17.00 2.77 2.90
CA LEU A 230 17.23 2.25 4.26
C LEU A 230 15.95 1.83 4.99
N ASP A 231 16.14 0.96 5.99
CA ASP A 231 15.16 0.70 7.05
C ASP A 231 15.29 1.80 8.11
N ALA A 232 14.29 2.68 8.16
CA ALA A 232 14.31 3.85 9.04
C ALA A 232 14.07 3.48 10.52
N ARG A 233 13.58 2.27 10.81
CA ARG A 233 13.31 1.81 12.18
C ARG A 233 14.58 1.61 12.99
N GLU A 234 15.69 1.31 12.33
CA GLU A 234 17.00 1.15 12.95
C GLU A 234 17.71 2.49 13.21
N SER A 235 17.14 3.60 12.74
CA SER A 235 17.77 4.93 12.79
C SER A 235 16.83 6.02 13.31
N CYS A 236 15.95 6.54 12.45
CA CYS A 236 15.00 7.60 12.80
C CYS A 236 13.76 7.50 11.90
N THR A 237 12.58 7.37 12.51
CA THR A 237 11.31 7.25 11.77
C THR A 237 10.65 8.60 11.47
N ASP A 238 11.27 9.72 11.86
CA ASP A 238 10.90 11.05 11.40
C ASP A 238 11.71 11.40 10.15
N LEU A 239 11.04 11.52 9.00
CA LEU A 239 11.72 11.65 7.71
C LEU A 239 12.50 12.96 7.57
N SER A 240 12.04 14.05 8.20
CA SER A 240 12.73 15.34 8.17
C SER A 240 14.06 15.25 8.93
N THR A 241 14.01 14.74 10.16
CA THR A 241 15.19 14.51 11.00
C THR A 241 16.15 13.51 10.32
N LEU A 242 15.62 12.46 9.71
CA LEU A 242 16.43 11.49 8.97
C LEU A 242 17.14 12.15 7.77
N ALA A 243 16.43 12.95 6.97
CA ALA A 243 17.01 13.66 5.83
C ALA A 243 18.10 14.64 6.29
N GLN A 244 17.85 15.37 7.39
CA GLN A 244 18.80 16.30 7.98
C GLN A 244 20.07 15.60 8.46
N THR A 245 19.93 14.54 9.27
CA THR A 245 21.06 13.80 9.84
C THR A 245 21.92 13.11 8.78
N GLN A 246 21.33 12.72 7.66
CA GLN A 246 22.04 12.08 6.54
C GLN A 246 22.55 13.10 5.50
N GLY A 247 22.21 14.39 5.63
CA GLY A 247 22.62 15.43 4.69
C GLY A 247 21.99 15.28 3.31
N ALA A 248 20.74 14.81 3.25
CA ALA A 248 20.01 14.65 1.99
C ALA A 248 19.55 16.01 1.43
N VAL A 249 19.47 16.13 0.10
CA VAL A 249 18.84 17.29 -0.56
C VAL A 249 17.31 17.15 -0.52
N ALA A 250 16.84 15.92 -0.69
CA ALA A 250 15.44 15.54 -0.60
C ALA A 250 15.31 14.11 -0.07
N ALA A 251 14.13 13.77 0.45
CA ALA A 251 13.82 12.44 0.93
C ALA A 251 12.34 12.11 0.71
N ILE A 252 12.05 10.83 0.46
CA ILE A 252 10.68 10.30 0.35
C ILE A 252 10.52 9.06 1.23
N SER A 253 9.27 8.77 1.62
CA SER A 253 8.91 7.48 2.22
C SER A 253 9.13 6.34 1.23
N GLY A 254 9.40 5.15 1.76
CA GLY A 254 9.83 4.00 1.00
C GLY A 254 8.76 2.96 0.70
N GLY A 255 9.18 1.69 0.72
CA GLY A 255 8.39 0.50 0.43
C GLY A 255 7.46 0.06 1.56
N PHE A 256 6.71 -1.00 1.27
CA PHE A 256 5.70 -1.55 2.17
C PHE A 256 6.28 -2.16 3.46
N PHE A 257 5.43 -2.28 4.46
CA PHE A 257 5.71 -2.96 5.72
C PHE A 257 4.47 -3.69 6.26
N LEU A 258 4.66 -4.67 7.14
CA LEU A 258 3.57 -5.38 7.82
C LEU A 258 2.81 -4.42 8.74
N TYR A 259 1.49 -4.34 8.61
CA TYR A 259 0.70 -3.38 9.39
C TYR A 259 -0.59 -3.95 9.95
N SER A 260 -1.48 -4.45 9.09
CA SER A 260 -2.83 -4.93 9.47
C SER A 260 -3.05 -6.39 9.05
N GLU A 261 -2.00 -7.10 8.66
CA GLU A 261 -2.07 -8.53 8.42
C GLU A 261 -2.50 -9.25 9.71
N PRO A 262 -3.40 -10.25 9.61
CA PRO A 262 -4.03 -10.88 10.78
C PRO A 262 -3.12 -11.87 11.52
N ASP A 263 -2.10 -12.43 10.86
CA ASP A 263 -1.22 -13.48 11.38
C ASP A 263 0.24 -13.04 11.49
N ILE A 264 0.48 -11.80 11.96
CA ILE A 264 1.82 -11.29 12.26
C ILE A 264 2.31 -11.94 13.56
N GLU A 265 3.03 -13.05 13.42
CA GLU A 265 3.61 -13.81 14.53
C GLU A 265 5.14 -13.68 14.59
N VAL A 266 5.68 -13.83 15.80
CA VAL A 266 7.13 -13.83 16.06
C VAL A 266 7.82 -14.88 15.18
N PRO A 267 8.95 -14.55 14.53
CA PRO A 267 9.75 -13.34 14.73
C PRO A 267 9.36 -12.15 13.85
N SER A 268 8.35 -12.27 12.98
CA SER A 268 7.82 -11.12 12.25
C SER A 268 7.14 -10.16 13.22
N LYS A 269 7.23 -8.87 12.94
CA LYS A 269 6.65 -7.80 13.76
C LYS A 269 5.90 -6.83 12.87
N ARG A 270 4.92 -6.13 13.45
CA ARG A 270 4.36 -4.94 12.83
C ARG A 270 5.50 -3.99 12.52
N THR A 271 5.42 -3.31 11.38
CA THR A 271 6.44 -2.43 10.78
C THR A 271 7.60 -3.12 10.08
N ASP A 272 7.70 -4.47 10.09
CA ASP A 272 8.74 -5.16 9.30
C ASP A 272 8.59 -4.86 7.80
N PRO A 273 9.67 -4.45 7.10
CA PRO A 273 9.62 -4.14 5.69
C PRO A 273 9.32 -5.39 4.86
N VAL A 274 8.67 -5.17 3.73
CA VAL A 274 8.23 -6.23 2.83
C VAL A 274 8.84 -6.02 1.45
N GLY A 275 9.69 -6.95 1.05
CA GLY A 275 10.35 -6.96 -0.26
C GLY A 275 11.82 -6.56 -0.21
N LEU A 276 12.41 -6.38 -1.39
CA LEU A 276 13.82 -6.07 -1.56
C LEU A 276 14.21 -4.78 -0.83
N LEU A 277 15.32 -4.84 -0.08
CA LEU A 277 16.02 -3.66 0.41
C LEU A 277 17.52 -3.88 0.23
N VAL A 278 18.15 -2.99 -0.54
CA VAL A 278 19.60 -2.94 -0.70
C VAL A 278 20.09 -1.56 -0.28
N SER A 279 21.12 -1.53 0.57
CA SER A 279 21.75 -0.31 1.04
C SER A 279 23.26 -0.42 0.89
N ASP A 280 23.90 0.55 0.25
CA ASP A 280 25.35 0.59 0.06
C ASP A 280 25.93 -0.74 -0.54
N GLY A 281 25.20 -1.35 -1.46
CA GLY A 281 25.51 -2.60 -2.16
C GLY A 281 25.24 -3.88 -1.36
N GLN A 282 24.76 -3.77 -0.12
CA GLN A 282 24.42 -4.91 0.72
C GLN A 282 22.92 -5.22 0.65
N VAL A 283 22.58 -6.48 0.38
CA VAL A 283 21.18 -6.95 0.47
C VAL A 283 20.78 -7.07 1.94
N CYS A 284 20.03 -6.07 2.42
CA CYS A 284 19.47 -6.03 3.76
C CYS A 284 18.28 -6.98 3.90
N LEU A 285 17.38 -6.96 2.91
CA LEU A 285 16.25 -7.88 2.76
C LEU A 285 16.18 -8.42 1.33
N PRO A 286 15.93 -9.73 1.14
CA PRO A 286 15.87 -10.33 -0.18
C PRO A 286 14.56 -9.98 -0.92
N PRO A 287 14.53 -10.11 -2.26
CA PRO A 287 13.34 -9.87 -3.08
C PRO A 287 12.32 -11.02 -2.98
N VAL A 288 11.80 -11.28 -1.77
CA VAL A 288 10.91 -12.41 -1.46
C VAL A 288 9.74 -12.53 -2.44
N PHE A 289 9.18 -11.39 -2.82
CA PHE A 289 8.10 -11.26 -3.80
C PHE A 289 8.67 -10.63 -5.06
N ARG A 290 8.19 -11.05 -6.25
CA ARG A 290 8.65 -10.54 -7.54
C ARG A 290 8.12 -9.12 -7.85
N ARG A 291 8.41 -8.16 -6.98
CA ARG A 291 7.85 -6.80 -7.04
C ARG A 291 8.73 -5.84 -7.79
N ALA A 292 8.11 -4.83 -8.39
CA ALA A 292 8.80 -3.65 -8.84
C ALA A 292 9.64 -3.06 -7.70
N ALA A 293 10.89 -2.76 -8.01
CA ALA A 293 11.82 -2.09 -7.13
C ALA A 293 12.52 -0.96 -7.89
N ILE A 294 12.60 0.21 -7.26
CA ILE A 294 13.47 1.29 -7.71
C ILE A 294 14.90 0.94 -7.30
N MET A 295 15.87 1.12 -8.20
CA MET A 295 17.26 0.74 -7.98
C MET A 295 18.23 1.74 -8.62
N GLN A 296 19.34 2.04 -7.94
CA GLN A 296 20.48 2.73 -8.52
C GLN A 296 21.49 1.69 -9.00
N ARG A 297 21.64 1.56 -10.33
CA ARG A 297 22.47 0.53 -10.96
C ARG A 297 23.96 0.77 -10.68
N ARG A 298 24.69 -0.33 -10.50
CA ARG A 298 26.16 -0.33 -10.50
C ARG A 298 26.63 -0.92 -11.81
N GLY A 299 27.31 -0.11 -12.62
CA GLY A 299 27.60 -0.43 -14.02
C GLY A 299 28.95 0.09 -14.50
N LYS A 300 29.15 0.08 -15.81
CA LYS A 300 30.33 0.69 -16.46
C LYS A 300 29.88 1.86 -17.33
N GLY A 301 30.73 2.88 -17.43
CA GLY A 301 30.51 4.00 -18.34
C GLY A 301 29.30 4.86 -17.95
N SER A 302 28.45 5.17 -18.92
CA SER A 302 27.33 6.11 -18.76
C SER A 302 26.11 5.56 -18.02
N GLU A 303 26.07 4.26 -17.73
CA GLU A 303 24.96 3.61 -17.02
C GLU A 303 25.18 3.51 -15.50
N ASP A 304 26.42 3.70 -15.04
CA ASP A 304 26.74 3.65 -13.60
C ASP A 304 26.04 4.79 -12.86
N GLY A 305 25.33 4.46 -11.78
CA GLY A 305 24.62 5.44 -10.95
C GLY A 305 23.28 5.93 -11.52
N LEU A 306 22.84 5.44 -12.69
CA LEU A 306 21.49 5.71 -13.16
C LEU A 306 20.45 4.97 -12.32
N VAL A 307 19.27 5.59 -12.17
CA VAL A 307 18.12 4.96 -11.52
C VAL A 307 17.29 4.24 -12.58
N ASP A 308 16.87 3.04 -12.24
CA ASP A 308 15.95 2.22 -13.02
C ASP A 308 14.93 1.58 -12.08
N MET A 309 13.89 0.96 -12.65
CA MET A 309 12.87 0.23 -11.92
C MET A 309 12.68 -1.12 -12.59
N ASP A 310 12.52 -2.22 -11.87
CA ASP A 310 12.12 -3.49 -12.49
C ASP A 310 11.52 -4.46 -11.48
N LYS A 311 10.82 -5.49 -11.97
CA LYS A 311 10.29 -6.58 -11.15
C LYS A 311 11.43 -7.51 -10.74
N ILE A 312 11.87 -7.42 -9.49
CA ILE A 312 12.94 -8.27 -8.95
C ILE A 312 12.31 -9.33 -8.05
N GLY A 313 12.57 -10.61 -8.35
CA GLY A 313 12.17 -11.76 -7.52
C GLY A 313 13.36 -12.58 -7.05
N MET A 314 13.08 -13.72 -6.42
CA MET A 314 14.09 -14.62 -5.85
C MET A 314 14.88 -15.41 -6.89
N ASP A 315 14.47 -15.44 -8.15
CA ASP A 315 15.11 -16.19 -9.23
C ASP A 315 16.61 -15.85 -9.32
N GLY A 316 17.48 -16.86 -9.20
CA GLY A 316 18.93 -16.69 -9.23
C GLY A 316 19.55 -16.00 -8.00
N VAL A 317 18.77 -15.65 -6.97
CA VAL A 317 19.31 -15.14 -5.70
C VAL A 317 20.12 -16.21 -5.00
N LYS A 318 21.31 -15.82 -4.53
CA LYS A 318 22.20 -16.66 -3.74
C LYS A 318 21.88 -16.49 -2.25
N CYS A 319 21.54 -17.58 -1.59
CA CYS A 319 21.43 -17.71 -0.14
C CYS A 319 22.72 -18.34 0.40
N ILE A 320 23.51 -17.59 1.18
CA ILE A 320 24.73 -18.06 1.82
C ILE A 320 24.40 -18.30 3.30
N LEU A 321 24.24 -19.57 3.66
CA LEU A 321 23.92 -20.01 5.01
C LEU A 321 25.22 -20.20 5.78
N LYS A 322 25.37 -19.53 6.92
CA LYS A 322 26.47 -19.70 7.86
C LYS A 322 25.96 -20.45 9.08
N LEU A 323 26.56 -21.60 9.35
CA LEU A 323 26.16 -22.54 10.38
C LEU A 323 27.23 -22.54 11.48
N SER A 324 26.80 -22.35 12.72
CA SER A 324 27.66 -22.43 13.91
C SER A 324 27.03 -23.35 14.94
N SER A 325 27.79 -24.33 15.44
CA SER A 325 27.33 -25.30 16.44
C SER A 325 28.03 -25.03 17.77
N GLY A 326 27.28 -24.99 18.88
CA GLY A 326 27.85 -25.12 20.24
C GLY A 326 28.73 -23.97 20.76
N GLY A 327 28.41 -22.71 20.50
CA GLY A 327 29.03 -21.54 21.14
C GLY A 327 30.51 -21.27 20.83
N ASP A 328 31.20 -22.20 20.18
CA ASP A 328 32.59 -22.08 19.75
C ASP A 328 32.63 -21.63 18.28
N ALA A 329 33.09 -20.40 18.03
CA ALA A 329 33.14 -19.81 16.70
C ALA A 329 34.15 -20.50 15.75
N SER A 330 34.86 -21.53 16.23
CA SER A 330 35.95 -22.21 15.51
C SER A 330 35.50 -23.24 14.46
N THR A 331 34.24 -23.70 14.48
CA THR A 331 33.68 -24.66 13.50
C THR A 331 32.52 -24.06 12.68
N MET A 332 32.76 -22.94 11.99
CA MET A 332 31.78 -22.36 11.07
C MET A 332 31.75 -23.11 9.73
N GLN A 333 30.61 -23.67 9.37
CA GLN A 333 30.36 -24.24 8.04
C GLN A 333 29.56 -23.24 7.19
N THR A 334 29.79 -23.26 5.87
CA THR A 334 29.06 -22.42 4.91
C THR A 334 28.40 -23.29 3.86
N LEU A 335 27.13 -23.03 3.59
CA LEU A 335 26.35 -23.65 2.53
C LEU A 335 25.84 -22.55 1.59
N GLU A 336 26.16 -22.66 0.31
CA GLU A 336 25.68 -21.75 -0.72
C GLU A 336 24.59 -22.44 -1.56
N LEU A 337 23.41 -21.83 -1.59
CA LEU A 337 22.26 -22.27 -2.37
C LEU A 337 21.82 -21.15 -3.30
N VAL A 338 21.59 -21.47 -4.57
CA VAL A 338 21.08 -20.51 -5.55
C VAL A 338 19.69 -20.94 -5.95
N ILE A 339 18.72 -20.04 -5.80
CA ILE A 339 17.32 -20.31 -6.17
C ILE A 339 17.24 -20.71 -7.66
N ASP A 340 16.38 -21.69 -7.96
CA ASP A 340 16.16 -22.30 -9.27
C ASP A 340 17.33 -23.09 -9.85
N GLN A 341 18.39 -23.31 -9.06
CA GLN A 341 19.48 -24.22 -9.40
C GLN A 341 19.46 -25.44 -8.49
N LYS A 342 19.86 -26.61 -9.00
CA LYS A 342 19.99 -27.86 -8.22
C LYS A 342 18.74 -28.22 -7.39
N ASN A 343 17.53 -27.90 -7.91
CA ASN A 343 16.25 -28.08 -7.23
C ASN A 343 16.05 -27.27 -5.93
N VAL A 344 16.78 -26.17 -5.76
CA VAL A 344 16.53 -25.20 -4.69
C VAL A 344 15.32 -24.34 -5.07
N LYS A 345 14.35 -24.22 -4.17
CA LYS A 345 13.10 -23.47 -4.37
C LYS A 345 12.87 -22.46 -3.27
N CYS A 346 12.29 -21.33 -3.64
CA CYS A 346 11.69 -20.38 -2.71
C CYS A 346 10.18 -20.57 -2.69
N ILE A 347 9.58 -20.64 -1.50
CA ILE A 347 8.13 -20.64 -1.30
C ILE A 347 7.77 -19.48 -0.39
N HIS A 348 6.96 -18.54 -0.86
CA HIS A 348 6.50 -17.37 -0.12
C HIS A 348 4.96 -17.34 -0.07
N ARG A 349 4.39 -16.36 0.65
CA ARG A 349 2.94 -16.23 0.88
C ARG A 349 2.08 -16.03 -0.36
N GLY A 350 2.70 -15.64 -1.48
CA GLY A 350 2.05 -15.59 -2.79
C GLY A 350 1.83 -16.99 -3.39
N ASN A 351 2.56 -18.00 -2.93
CA ASN A 351 2.39 -19.39 -3.34
C ASN A 351 1.51 -20.17 -2.37
N ALA A 352 1.78 -20.10 -1.06
CA ALA A 352 1.04 -20.84 -0.03
C ALA A 352 1.24 -20.25 1.38
N GLU A 353 0.27 -20.46 2.27
CA GLU A 353 0.40 -20.17 3.72
C GLU A 353 1.21 -21.26 4.45
N VAL A 354 1.17 -22.49 3.93
CA VAL A 354 1.85 -23.66 4.48
C VAL A 354 2.58 -24.37 3.35
N PHE A 355 3.86 -24.67 3.57
CA PHE A 355 4.66 -25.50 2.70
C PHE A 355 4.69 -26.94 3.21
N VAL A 356 4.39 -27.91 2.34
CA VAL A 356 4.52 -29.35 2.61
C VAL A 356 5.66 -29.89 1.76
N VAL A 357 6.62 -30.52 2.41
CA VAL A 357 7.79 -31.11 1.75
C VAL A 357 7.34 -32.40 1.04
N ALA A 358 7.15 -32.31 -0.27
CA ALA A 358 6.57 -33.42 -1.03
C ALA A 358 7.54 -34.60 -1.25
N LYS A 359 8.85 -34.35 -1.22
CA LYS A 359 9.89 -35.36 -1.48
C LYS A 359 10.65 -35.70 -0.21
N LYS A 360 10.87 -37.00 0.04
CA LYS A 360 11.54 -37.50 1.25
C LYS A 360 13.01 -37.07 1.37
N ASP A 361 13.63 -36.69 0.25
CA ASP A 361 15.02 -36.25 0.17
C ASP A 361 15.18 -34.72 0.21
N HIS A 362 14.14 -33.97 0.60
CA HIS A 362 14.20 -32.52 0.72
C HIS A 362 14.05 -32.06 2.17
N ILE A 363 14.60 -30.90 2.44
CA ILE A 363 14.41 -30.16 3.69
C ILE A 363 13.92 -28.75 3.38
N GLY A 364 13.16 -28.16 4.29
CA GLY A 364 12.71 -26.78 4.24
C GLY A 364 13.27 -25.97 5.41
N LEU A 365 13.64 -24.73 5.14
CA LEU A 365 14.09 -23.75 6.13
C LEU A 365 13.18 -22.53 6.01
N ALA A 366 12.37 -22.25 7.02
CA ALA A 366 11.62 -21.01 7.11
C ALA A 366 12.58 -19.89 7.53
N ILE A 367 12.60 -18.78 6.79
CA ILE A 367 13.55 -17.68 6.94
C ILE A 367 12.80 -16.36 7.06
N VAL A 368 13.16 -15.55 8.05
CA VAL A 368 12.69 -14.16 8.23
C VAL A 368 13.91 -13.26 8.37
N GLY A 369 14.00 -12.22 7.53
CA GLY A 369 15.17 -11.34 7.48
C GLY A 369 16.44 -12.15 7.17
N LYS A 370 17.36 -12.26 8.14
CA LYS A 370 18.64 -12.99 8.00
C LYS A 370 18.73 -14.24 8.88
N LYS A 371 17.60 -14.71 9.44
CA LYS A 371 17.56 -15.81 10.40
C LYS A 371 16.69 -16.95 9.89
N VAL A 372 17.16 -18.18 10.07
CA VAL A 372 16.32 -19.37 9.99
C VAL A 372 15.50 -19.45 11.28
N VAL A 373 14.20 -19.60 11.14
CA VAL A 373 13.24 -19.54 12.26
C VAL A 373 12.57 -20.89 12.52
N ALA A 374 12.59 -21.78 11.54
CA ALA A 374 12.18 -23.17 11.67
C ALA A 374 12.81 -24.02 10.56
N VAL A 375 13.05 -25.29 10.85
CA VAL A 375 13.55 -26.28 9.91
C VAL A 375 12.64 -27.50 9.97
N SER A 376 12.30 -28.09 8.82
CA SER A 376 11.48 -29.31 8.78
C SER A 376 11.63 -30.05 7.46
N SER A 377 11.55 -31.38 7.53
CA SER A 377 11.48 -32.27 6.37
C SER A 377 10.04 -32.67 6.02
N THR A 378 9.03 -32.12 6.71
CA THR A 378 7.62 -32.50 6.52
C THR A 378 6.73 -31.31 6.17
N LYS A 379 6.67 -30.31 7.05
CA LYS A 379 5.77 -29.17 6.93
C LYS A 379 6.34 -27.94 7.63
N LEU A 380 6.13 -26.76 7.02
CA LEU A 380 6.45 -25.45 7.59
C LEU A 380 5.34 -24.45 7.31
N ASN A 381 5.09 -23.55 8.26
CA ASN A 381 4.35 -22.33 7.96
C ASN A 381 5.26 -21.40 7.15
N VAL A 382 4.69 -20.74 6.14
CA VAL A 382 5.42 -19.76 5.34
C VAL A 382 5.34 -18.41 6.06
N PRO A 383 6.48 -17.78 6.42
CA PRO A 383 6.45 -16.49 7.13
C PRO A 383 5.90 -15.34 6.28
N LEU A 384 5.25 -14.34 6.90
CA LEU A 384 4.69 -13.17 6.20
C LEU A 384 5.76 -12.29 5.53
N ALA A 385 6.77 -11.86 6.29
CA ALA A 385 7.91 -11.08 5.80
C ALA A 385 9.12 -11.99 5.49
N GLY A 386 8.86 -13.17 4.93
CA GLY A 386 9.88 -14.19 4.72
C GLY A 386 9.46 -15.26 3.72
N PHE A 387 10.20 -16.36 3.72
CA PHE A 387 9.99 -17.45 2.77
C PHE A 387 10.49 -18.77 3.36
N VAL A 388 10.09 -19.88 2.73
CA VAL A 388 10.68 -21.19 2.96
C VAL A 388 11.66 -21.48 1.83
N LEU A 389 12.92 -21.73 2.18
CA LEU A 389 13.94 -22.25 1.29
C LEU A 389 13.89 -23.77 1.32
N SER A 390 13.53 -24.41 0.22
CA SER A 390 13.51 -25.87 0.10
C SER A 390 14.60 -26.37 -0.83
N PHE A 391 15.33 -27.40 -0.42
CA PHE A 391 16.41 -27.99 -1.22
C PHE A 391 16.67 -29.47 -0.89
N PRO A 392 17.32 -30.22 -1.78
CA PRO A 392 17.72 -31.61 -1.51
C PRO A 392 18.71 -31.74 -0.34
N THR A 393 18.49 -32.70 0.56
CA THR A 393 19.31 -32.90 1.76
C THR A 393 20.78 -33.23 1.45
N ASN A 394 21.07 -33.80 0.27
CA ASN A 394 22.43 -34.09 -0.17
C ASN A 394 23.28 -32.84 -0.47
N LEU A 395 22.68 -31.65 -0.54
CA LEU A 395 23.41 -30.39 -0.64
C LEU A 395 23.90 -29.88 0.71
N ALA A 396 23.34 -30.36 1.83
CA ALA A 396 23.79 -29.97 3.16
C ALA A 396 25.22 -30.48 3.42
N PRO A 397 26.04 -29.73 4.19
CA PRO A 397 27.37 -30.19 4.59
C PRO A 397 27.33 -31.56 5.29
N ILE A 398 28.31 -32.42 4.99
CA ILE A 398 28.40 -33.75 5.60
C ILE A 398 28.52 -33.62 7.12
N GLY A 399 27.67 -34.35 7.85
CA GLY A 399 27.67 -34.36 9.32
C GLY A 399 26.93 -33.18 9.97
N CYS A 400 26.35 -32.27 9.19
CA CYS A 400 25.52 -31.19 9.72
C CYS A 400 24.06 -31.64 9.84
N ILE A 401 23.51 -31.53 11.04
CA ILE A 401 22.09 -31.73 11.34
C ILE A 401 21.47 -30.33 11.40
N LEU A 402 20.70 -29.98 10.37
CA LEU A 402 20.16 -28.61 10.22
C LEU A 402 18.98 -28.31 11.17
N ASP A 403 18.33 -29.35 11.68
CA ASP A 403 17.21 -29.29 12.63
C ASP A 403 17.66 -29.49 14.08
N ASP A 404 18.96 -29.38 14.36
CA ASP A 404 19.52 -29.42 15.71
C ASP A 404 19.35 -28.06 16.39
N ASP A 405 18.78 -28.05 17.61
CA ASP A 405 18.54 -26.84 18.41
C ASP A 405 19.85 -26.10 18.75
N ASP A 406 20.99 -26.79 18.76
CA ASP A 406 22.32 -26.21 19.03
C ASP A 406 22.98 -25.55 17.79
N VAL A 407 22.33 -25.63 16.62
CA VAL A 407 22.83 -25.06 15.37
C VAL A 407 22.17 -23.71 15.07
N LEU A 408 22.95 -22.64 15.19
CA LEU A 408 22.51 -21.32 14.74
C LEU A 408 22.81 -21.16 13.24
N ILE A 409 21.77 -20.84 12.47
CA ILE A 409 21.89 -20.57 11.03
C ILE A 409 21.55 -19.11 10.74
N THR A 410 22.53 -18.39 10.18
CA THR A 410 22.33 -17.04 9.64
C THR A 410 22.43 -17.05 8.12
N VAL A 411 21.73 -16.13 7.47
CA VAL A 411 21.62 -16.08 6.02
C VAL A 411 22.13 -14.74 5.52
N GLN A 412 22.98 -14.78 4.49
CA GLN A 412 23.37 -13.63 3.69
C GLN A 412 22.87 -13.83 2.26
N TYR A 413 22.56 -12.72 1.58
CA TYR A 413 21.98 -12.75 0.24
C TYR A 413 22.91 -12.09 -0.77
N GLY A 414 22.99 -12.68 -1.96
CA GLY A 414 23.62 -12.09 -3.13
C GLY A 414 22.64 -12.06 -4.30
N LEU A 415 22.44 -10.89 -4.90
CA LEU A 415 21.68 -10.75 -6.14
C LEU A 415 22.52 -11.25 -7.33
N PRO A 416 21.89 -11.71 -8.42
CA PRO A 416 22.60 -12.13 -9.64
C PRO A 416 23.17 -10.96 -10.45
N PHE A 417 23.04 -9.73 -9.98
CA PHE A 417 23.51 -8.49 -10.60
C PHE A 417 23.94 -7.48 -9.51
N GLU A 418 24.72 -6.47 -9.90
CA GLU A 418 25.23 -5.45 -8.97
C GLU A 418 24.35 -4.19 -8.98
N ILE A 419 24.00 -3.71 -7.78
CA ILE A 419 23.27 -2.46 -7.54
C ILE A 419 23.85 -1.76 -6.32
N TYR A 420 23.77 -0.42 -6.27
CA TYR A 420 24.16 0.35 -5.08
C TYR A 420 23.06 0.33 -4.04
N ASP A 421 21.86 0.75 -4.42
CA ASP A 421 20.72 0.89 -3.53
C ASP A 421 19.46 0.46 -4.26
N ALA A 422 18.54 -0.19 -3.56
CA ALA A 422 17.24 -0.53 -4.10
C ALA A 422 16.19 -0.68 -3.01
N MET A 423 14.94 -0.42 -3.38
CA MET A 423 13.80 -0.59 -2.51
C MET A 423 12.60 -1.10 -3.31
N ALA A 424 12.05 -2.23 -2.88
CA ALA A 424 10.81 -2.74 -3.41
C ALA A 424 9.64 -1.83 -3.00
N GLY A 425 8.72 -1.65 -3.94
CA GLY A 425 7.39 -1.11 -3.69
C GLY A 425 6.42 -1.92 -4.50
N GLY A 426 5.92 -1.33 -5.56
CA GLY A 426 5.03 -1.94 -6.52
C GLY A 426 3.55 -1.65 -6.22
N PRO A 427 2.68 -1.95 -7.18
CA PRO A 427 3.01 -2.55 -8.48
C PRO A 427 3.74 -1.58 -9.44
N LEU A 428 4.37 -2.14 -10.45
CA LEU A 428 4.79 -1.45 -11.66
C LEU A 428 3.52 -0.91 -12.34
N PHE A 429 3.52 0.38 -12.64
CA PHE A 429 2.43 1.01 -13.38
C PHE A 429 2.53 0.69 -14.87
N PHE A 430 3.70 0.97 -15.45
CA PHE A 430 4.00 0.74 -16.85
C PHE A 430 5.52 0.77 -17.06
N SER A 431 5.92 0.22 -18.20
CA SER A 431 7.28 0.22 -18.72
C SER A 431 7.18 0.20 -20.23
N ASP A 432 7.68 1.22 -20.93
CA ASP A 432 7.61 1.30 -22.40
C ASP A 432 8.37 0.16 -23.11
N ILE A 433 9.17 -0.62 -22.38
CA ILE A 433 9.85 -1.82 -22.87
C ILE A 433 8.87 -3.02 -22.95
N ASP A 434 7.84 -3.04 -22.10
CA ASP A 434 6.80 -4.07 -22.06
C ASP A 434 5.70 -3.72 -23.08
N ASN A 435 6.04 -3.87 -24.37
CA ASN A 435 5.22 -3.57 -25.56
C ASN A 435 4.01 -4.51 -25.76
N ASP A 436 3.39 -5.03 -24.70
CA ASP A 436 2.21 -5.90 -24.83
C ASP A 436 0.92 -5.13 -25.12
N GLY A 437 0.99 -3.81 -25.29
CA GLY A 437 -0.16 -2.93 -25.57
C GLY A 437 -1.18 -2.86 -24.43
N ASN A 438 -0.94 -3.58 -23.33
CA ASN A 438 -1.80 -3.65 -22.17
C ASN A 438 -1.22 -2.76 -21.06
N ASN A 439 -1.59 -1.48 -21.03
CA ASN A 439 -1.22 -0.51 -19.98
C ASN A 439 -1.88 -0.82 -18.62
N SER A 440 -2.32 -2.07 -18.37
CA SER A 440 -3.01 -2.46 -17.15
C SER A 440 -2.03 -2.94 -16.09
N ILE A 441 -2.20 -2.45 -14.86
CA ILE A 441 -1.42 -2.84 -13.70
C ILE A 441 -1.62 -4.34 -13.40
N ASP A 442 -0.58 -5.16 -13.59
CA ASP A 442 -0.63 -6.62 -13.33
C ASP A 442 -0.13 -6.99 -11.93
N LEU A 443 -1.05 -6.87 -10.97
CA LEU A 443 -0.84 -7.25 -9.57
C LEU A 443 -0.37 -8.71 -9.39
N LYS A 444 -0.89 -9.66 -10.19
CA LYS A 444 -0.59 -11.08 -10.02
C LYS A 444 0.83 -11.43 -10.43
N SER A 445 1.35 -10.79 -11.49
CA SER A 445 2.74 -10.96 -11.92
C SER A 445 3.77 -10.50 -10.88
N GLU A 446 3.35 -9.63 -9.96
CA GLU A 446 4.18 -9.06 -8.90
C GLU A 446 3.89 -9.66 -7.51
N ASP A 447 3.27 -10.83 -7.48
CA ASP A 447 2.91 -11.56 -6.28
C ASP A 447 2.01 -10.79 -5.30
N PHE A 448 1.25 -9.78 -5.76
CA PHE A 448 0.10 -9.26 -5.03
C PHE A 448 -1.07 -10.25 -5.20
N ARG A 449 -0.95 -11.41 -4.55
CA ARG A 449 -1.90 -12.52 -4.61
C ARG A 449 -1.85 -13.37 -3.35
N GLY A 450 -2.90 -14.15 -3.14
CA GLY A 450 -2.99 -15.05 -1.99
C GLY A 450 -2.90 -14.26 -0.69
N SER A 451 -2.03 -14.67 0.24
CA SER A 451 -1.83 -14.00 1.52
C SER A 451 -0.52 -13.20 1.59
N ALA A 452 0.05 -12.84 0.44
CA ALA A 452 1.23 -12.00 0.38
C ALA A 452 0.95 -10.58 0.94
N PRO A 453 1.77 -10.06 1.87
CA PRO A 453 1.63 -8.69 2.37
C PRO A 453 2.13 -7.66 1.35
N PRO A 454 1.55 -6.46 1.22
CA PRO A 454 0.37 -6.01 1.96
C PRO A 454 -0.88 -6.72 1.45
N VAL A 455 -1.65 -7.32 2.36
CA VAL A 455 -2.83 -8.13 1.99
C VAL A 455 -3.91 -7.25 1.34
N THR A 456 -3.91 -5.94 1.63
CA THR A 456 -4.79 -4.96 0.99
C THR A 456 -4.61 -4.84 -0.52
N PHE A 457 -3.46 -5.23 -1.08
CA PHE A 457 -3.28 -5.35 -2.54
C PHE A 457 -3.59 -6.77 -3.02
N SER A 458 -3.15 -7.79 -2.27
CA SER A 458 -3.32 -9.19 -2.67
C SER A 458 -4.77 -9.68 -2.66
N GLN A 459 -5.63 -9.00 -1.92
CA GLN A 459 -7.05 -9.31 -1.75
C GLN A 459 -7.88 -8.02 -1.79
N ASP A 460 -7.58 -7.14 -2.74
CA ASP A 460 -8.36 -5.92 -2.94
C ASP A 460 -9.80 -6.26 -3.34
N GLU A 461 -10.77 -5.92 -2.48
CA GLU A 461 -12.21 -6.04 -2.75
C GLU A 461 -12.78 -4.75 -3.40
N THR A 462 -11.95 -3.71 -3.57
CA THR A 462 -12.36 -2.39 -4.07
C THR A 462 -12.02 -2.15 -5.53
N PHE A 463 -11.18 -2.99 -6.12
CA PHE A 463 -10.79 -2.97 -7.54
C PHE A 463 -10.24 -1.60 -7.99
N ASP A 464 -9.33 -1.04 -7.20
CA ASP A 464 -8.73 0.28 -7.42
C ASP A 464 -9.72 1.46 -7.51
N ARG A 465 -10.88 1.36 -6.88
CA ARG A 465 -11.86 2.46 -6.85
C ARG A 465 -11.66 3.45 -5.70
N ASN A 466 -10.64 3.21 -4.86
CA ASN A 466 -10.37 4.05 -3.69
C ASN A 466 -9.50 5.26 -4.05
N LEU A 467 -9.97 6.44 -3.65
CA LEU A 467 -9.18 7.67 -3.66
C LEU A 467 -8.33 7.72 -2.40
N LEU A 468 -7.02 7.54 -2.57
CA LEU A 468 -6.08 7.48 -1.45
C LEU A 468 -4.94 8.47 -1.66
N PRO A 469 -4.25 8.91 -0.59
CA PRO A 469 -2.93 9.49 -0.73
C PRO A 469 -1.97 8.46 -1.37
N ARG A 470 -1.11 8.89 -2.29
CA ARG A 470 -0.23 7.99 -3.05
C ARG A 470 1.21 8.50 -3.06
N MET A 471 2.16 7.57 -3.07
CA MET A 471 3.56 7.84 -3.34
C MET A 471 3.92 7.08 -4.62
N GLY A 472 4.37 7.77 -5.65
CA GLY A 472 4.75 7.17 -6.92
C GLY A 472 6.12 7.66 -7.38
N VAL A 473 6.81 6.84 -8.14
CA VAL A 473 8.10 7.18 -8.75
C VAL A 473 8.13 6.74 -10.20
N GLY A 474 8.79 7.51 -11.06
CA GLY A 474 8.99 7.16 -12.46
C GLY A 474 10.29 7.73 -13.02
N THR A 475 10.75 7.18 -14.14
CA THR A 475 11.91 7.68 -14.88
C THR A 475 11.48 8.14 -16.26
N THR A 476 12.07 9.24 -16.73
CA THR A 476 11.86 9.73 -18.10
C THR A 476 12.89 9.13 -19.06
N LYS A 477 12.65 9.28 -20.37
CA LYS A 477 13.59 8.85 -21.41
C LYS A 477 15.00 9.45 -21.26
N ASP A 478 15.08 10.66 -20.70
CA ASP A 478 16.35 11.36 -20.49
C ASP A 478 17.09 10.91 -19.21
N GLY A 479 16.49 10.00 -18.44
CA GLY A 479 17.02 9.49 -17.18
C GLY A 479 16.79 10.42 -16.00
N GLU A 480 15.77 11.30 -16.06
CA GLU A 480 15.31 12.04 -14.88
C GLU A 480 14.46 11.15 -14.00
N LEU A 481 14.66 11.24 -12.69
CA LEU A 481 13.76 10.62 -11.71
C LEU A 481 12.65 11.60 -11.37
N CYS A 482 11.39 11.16 -11.47
CA CYS A 482 10.21 11.87 -11.01
C CYS A 482 9.63 11.16 -9.79
N CYS A 483 9.34 11.89 -8.72
CA CYS A 483 8.66 11.39 -7.53
C CYS A 483 7.42 12.24 -7.28
N VAL A 484 6.28 11.60 -7.05
CA VAL A 484 5.01 12.28 -6.76
C VAL A 484 4.49 11.90 -5.38
N ALA A 485 4.18 12.90 -4.57
CA ALA A 485 3.46 12.74 -3.30
C ALA A 485 2.08 13.38 -3.44
N VAL A 486 1.09 12.51 -3.64
CA VAL A 486 -0.33 12.85 -3.83
C VAL A 486 -1.01 12.95 -2.48
N ASP A 487 -1.51 14.13 -2.12
CA ASP A 487 -2.30 14.28 -0.90
C ASP A 487 -3.70 13.68 -1.07
N GLY A 488 -4.37 13.41 0.04
CA GLY A 488 -5.70 12.80 0.04
C GLY A 488 -6.38 12.93 1.40
N ARG A 489 -7.63 12.48 1.48
CA ARG A 489 -8.47 12.53 2.71
C ARG A 489 -8.75 13.95 3.23
N ASN A 490 -8.74 14.94 2.35
CA ASN A 490 -9.07 16.32 2.70
C ASN A 490 -10.04 16.89 1.66
N LEU A 491 -11.30 17.09 2.06
CA LEU A 491 -12.38 17.53 1.16
C LEU A 491 -12.05 18.80 0.39
N ASP A 492 -11.45 19.77 1.07
CA ASP A 492 -11.21 21.09 0.51
C ASP A 492 -9.94 21.17 -0.34
N ARG A 493 -8.95 20.32 -0.02
CA ARG A 493 -7.59 20.41 -0.58
C ARG A 493 -7.24 19.27 -1.53
N ALA A 494 -7.53 18.03 -1.17
CA ALA A 494 -7.12 16.86 -1.92
C ALA A 494 -7.93 15.62 -1.55
N LEU A 495 -8.67 15.07 -2.50
CA LEU A 495 -9.44 13.83 -2.28
C LEU A 495 -8.52 12.60 -2.26
N GLY A 496 -7.55 12.56 -3.16
CA GLY A 496 -6.65 11.43 -3.39
C GLY A 496 -6.77 10.92 -4.82
N LEU A 497 -5.95 9.94 -5.18
CA LEU A 497 -6.00 9.29 -6.50
C LEU A 497 -6.19 7.78 -6.36
N THR A 498 -6.78 7.19 -7.40
CA THR A 498 -6.65 5.74 -7.64
C THR A 498 -5.21 5.39 -8.00
N LEU A 499 -4.90 4.11 -7.98
CA LEU A 499 -3.62 3.58 -8.42
C LEU A 499 -3.43 3.86 -9.92
N GLN A 500 -4.46 3.64 -10.73
CA GLN A 500 -4.47 3.99 -12.15
C GLN A 500 -4.31 5.51 -12.36
N GLY A 501 -4.98 6.36 -11.58
CA GLY A 501 -4.81 7.81 -11.68
C GLY A 501 -3.39 8.27 -11.39
N THR A 502 -2.68 7.57 -10.48
CA THR A 502 -1.26 7.84 -10.20
C THR A 502 -0.36 7.39 -11.36
N SER A 503 -0.69 6.26 -11.99
CA SER A 503 -0.05 5.81 -13.23
C SER A 503 -0.19 6.86 -14.33
N ASP A 504 -1.41 7.30 -14.60
CA ASP A 504 -1.71 8.26 -15.68
C ASP A 504 -1.07 9.63 -15.41
N LEU A 505 -1.01 10.05 -14.15
CA LEU A 505 -0.23 11.22 -13.72
C LEU A 505 1.26 11.07 -14.06
N LEU A 506 1.91 9.98 -13.65
CA LEU A 506 3.35 9.80 -13.94
C LEU A 506 3.63 9.71 -15.44
N LYS A 507 2.72 9.10 -16.21
CA LYS A 507 2.80 9.05 -17.67
C LYS A 507 2.68 10.44 -18.30
N SER A 508 1.71 11.25 -17.86
CA SER A 508 1.55 12.63 -18.34
C SER A 508 2.69 13.57 -17.91
N LEU A 509 3.40 13.25 -16.81
CA LEU A 509 4.65 13.91 -16.42
C LEU A 509 5.87 13.52 -17.28
N GLY A 510 5.69 12.67 -18.29
CA GLY A 510 6.72 12.27 -19.25
C GLY A 510 7.56 11.05 -18.81
N CYS A 511 7.11 10.29 -17.81
CA CYS A 511 7.79 9.05 -17.42
C CYS A 511 7.55 7.97 -18.48
N THR A 512 8.58 7.16 -18.74
CA THR A 512 8.57 5.97 -19.61
C THR A 512 8.54 4.66 -18.82
N LYS A 513 8.87 4.73 -17.52
CA LYS A 513 8.72 3.62 -16.57
C LYS A 513 8.31 4.19 -15.23
N ALA A 514 7.34 3.58 -14.56
CA ALA A 514 6.84 4.07 -13.28
C ALA A 514 6.31 2.96 -12.38
N MET A 515 6.35 3.18 -11.08
CA MET A 515 5.86 2.24 -10.06
C MET A 515 5.30 2.97 -8.83
N ASN A 516 4.48 2.24 -8.09
CA ASN A 516 3.96 2.67 -6.80
C ASN A 516 4.98 2.43 -5.66
N LEU A 517 4.91 3.24 -4.61
CA LEU A 517 5.54 3.03 -3.30
C LEU A 517 4.48 3.01 -2.18
N ASP A 518 4.88 2.87 -0.91
CA ASP A 518 3.89 2.85 0.17
C ASP A 518 3.20 4.22 0.32
N GLY A 519 1.88 4.20 0.19
CA GLY A 519 1.02 5.37 0.12
C GLY A 519 0.31 5.66 1.43
N GLY A 520 -0.91 6.21 1.32
CA GLY A 520 -1.79 6.49 2.44
C GLY A 520 -1.12 7.33 3.54
N SER A 521 -1.17 6.82 4.75
CA SER A 521 -0.58 7.49 5.92
C SER A 521 0.95 7.35 6.01
N SER A 522 1.58 6.61 5.10
CA SER A 522 3.05 6.49 5.04
C SER A 522 3.70 7.48 4.07
N LYS A 523 2.96 7.92 3.03
CA LYS A 523 3.44 8.83 1.96
C LYS A 523 4.04 10.12 2.51
N ARG A 524 5.35 10.29 2.53
CA ARG A 524 5.98 11.57 2.91
C ARG A 524 7.01 12.01 1.89
N MET A 525 7.10 13.32 1.68
CA MET A 525 8.13 13.97 0.89
C MET A 525 8.69 15.14 1.68
N VAL A 526 10.02 15.18 1.76
CA VAL A 526 10.81 16.19 2.46
C VAL A 526 11.79 16.81 1.49
N LEU A 527 11.85 18.13 1.48
CA LEU A 527 12.81 18.90 0.68
C LEU A 527 13.68 19.77 1.60
N PHE A 528 14.92 20.00 1.21
CA PHE A 528 15.75 21.02 1.85
C PHE A 528 15.29 22.42 1.42
N ASP A 529 14.93 23.26 2.39
CA ASP A 529 14.57 24.65 2.17
C ASP A 529 15.79 25.56 2.39
N ASN A 530 16.29 26.15 1.30
CA ASN A 530 17.43 27.07 1.35
C ASN A 530 17.15 28.35 2.16
N GLN A 531 15.89 28.75 2.32
CA GLN A 531 15.55 29.98 3.05
C GLN A 531 15.68 29.78 4.55
N SER A 532 15.15 28.67 5.08
CA SER A 532 15.26 28.36 6.51
C SER A 532 16.50 27.55 6.87
N GLY A 533 17.14 26.89 5.90
CA GLY A 533 18.22 25.93 6.15
C GLY A 533 17.74 24.62 6.79
N GLU A 534 16.46 24.27 6.63
CA GLU A 534 15.81 23.13 7.27
C GLU A 534 15.18 22.16 6.27
N HIS A 535 14.95 20.93 6.69
CA HIS A 535 14.23 19.91 5.92
C HIS A 535 12.73 20.00 6.20
N LYS A 536 11.94 20.39 5.20
CA LYS A 536 10.49 20.60 5.36
C LYS A 536 9.69 19.51 4.70
N VAL A 537 8.67 19.02 5.40
CA VAL A 537 7.63 18.16 4.83
C VAL A 537 6.73 19.03 3.96
N VAL A 538 6.61 18.70 2.67
CA VAL A 538 5.86 19.52 1.69
C VAL A 538 4.44 19.01 1.40
N CYS A 539 4.11 17.83 1.90
CA CYS A 539 2.85 17.14 1.63
C CYS A 539 2.05 16.91 2.91
N LEU A 540 0.73 16.73 2.81
CA LEU A 540 -0.10 16.39 3.97
C LEU A 540 0.31 15.06 4.59
N SER A 541 0.42 15.06 5.93
CA SER A 541 0.89 13.93 6.73
C SER A 541 -0.20 13.21 7.54
N THR A 542 -1.47 13.55 7.33
CA THR A 542 -2.55 13.10 8.23
C THR A 542 -3.01 11.66 7.97
N THR A 543 -3.46 11.00 9.05
CA THR A 543 -4.22 9.76 9.00
C THR A 543 -5.72 9.99 8.88
N GLU A 544 -6.22 11.14 9.29
CA GLU A 544 -7.64 11.42 9.44
C GLU A 544 -8.27 12.02 8.19
N ILE A 545 -9.59 11.87 8.07
CA ILE A 545 -10.39 12.54 7.04
C ILE A 545 -10.75 13.93 7.54
N LYS A 546 -10.47 14.96 6.73
CA LYS A 546 -10.80 16.35 7.05
C LYS A 546 -11.94 16.86 6.18
N ALA A 547 -12.98 17.35 6.85
CA ALA A 547 -14.09 18.06 6.25
C ALA A 547 -14.10 19.58 6.57
N ASN A 548 -13.23 20.05 7.48
CA ASN A 548 -13.11 21.46 7.87
C ASN A 548 -11.66 21.82 8.27
N THR A 549 -11.30 23.10 8.16
CA THR A 549 -9.97 23.68 8.44
C THR A 549 -9.63 23.83 9.93
N GLU A 550 -9.98 22.86 10.80
CA GLU A 550 -9.57 22.94 12.20
C GLU A 550 -8.06 22.67 12.39
N SER A 551 -7.43 23.51 13.23
CA SER A 551 -5.98 23.67 13.41
C SER A 551 -5.37 22.76 14.49
N ARG A 552 -5.87 21.53 14.65
CA ARG A 552 -5.19 20.56 15.53
C ARG A 552 -3.97 19.97 14.81
N PRO A 553 -2.83 19.78 15.48
CA PRO A 553 -1.71 19.07 14.90
C PRO A 553 -2.15 17.64 14.57
N ASP A 554 -2.07 17.28 13.30
CA ASP A 554 -2.54 15.97 12.85
C ASP A 554 -1.57 14.88 13.29
N PRO A 555 -2.06 13.74 13.81
CA PRO A 555 -1.22 12.59 14.00
C PRO A 555 -0.66 12.16 12.63
N SER A 556 0.66 12.16 12.53
CA SER A 556 1.38 11.63 11.37
C SER A 556 1.99 10.28 11.73
N ARG A 557 1.90 9.32 10.81
CA ARG A 557 2.52 8.02 11.02
C ARG A 557 4.04 8.13 10.85
N PRO A 558 4.82 7.45 11.70
CA PRO A 558 6.24 7.23 11.47
C PRO A 558 6.53 6.63 10.09
N VAL A 559 7.65 7.03 9.49
CA VAL A 559 8.16 6.45 8.24
C VAL A 559 9.10 5.29 8.59
N HIS A 560 8.78 4.07 8.15
CA HIS A 560 9.55 2.86 8.50
C HIS A 560 10.63 2.50 7.49
N SER A 561 10.52 2.98 6.25
CA SER A 561 11.52 2.85 5.20
C SER A 561 11.61 4.16 4.43
N ALA A 562 12.80 4.52 3.96
CA ALA A 562 13.01 5.80 3.30
C ALA A 562 13.98 5.70 2.12
N ILE A 563 13.78 6.58 1.15
CA ILE A 563 14.70 6.81 0.04
C ILE A 563 15.23 8.24 0.18
N LEU A 564 16.53 8.37 0.36
CA LEU A 564 17.22 9.64 0.51
C LEU A 564 17.98 9.98 -0.77
N PHE A 565 17.93 11.24 -1.17
CA PHE A 565 18.65 11.76 -2.33
C PHE A 565 19.81 12.62 -1.82
N LEU A 566 20.99 12.00 -1.77
CA LEU A 566 22.19 12.58 -1.20
C LEU A 566 23.00 13.32 -2.28
N PRO A 567 23.69 14.41 -1.92
CA PRO A 567 24.65 15.03 -2.82
C PRO A 567 25.80 14.07 -3.16
N PRO A 568 26.55 14.34 -4.25
CA PRO A 568 27.74 13.58 -4.60
C PRO A 568 28.74 13.59 -3.44
N ARG A 569 29.51 12.50 -3.27
CA ARG A 569 30.56 12.46 -2.24
C ARG A 569 31.55 13.60 -2.50
N LYS A 570 31.89 14.38 -1.48
CA LYS A 570 33.00 15.32 -1.55
C LYS A 570 34.27 14.50 -1.83
N SER A 571 34.95 14.84 -2.92
CA SER A 571 36.22 14.24 -3.34
C SER A 571 37.33 14.50 -2.34
#